data_AF-A0A511MW32-F1
#
_entry.id   AF-A0A511MW32-F1
#
_cell.length_a   1.000
_cell.length_b   1.000
_cell.length_c   1.000
_cell.angle_alpha   90.00
_cell.angle_beta   90.00
_cell.angle_gamma   90.00
#
_symmetry.space_group_name_H-M   'P 1'
#
loop_
_entity.id
_entity.type
_entity.pdbx_description
1 polymer ?
#
loop_
_entity_poly.entity_id
_entity_poly.type
_entity_poly.pdbx_seq_one_letter_code
_entity_poly.pdbx_strand_id
1 'polypeptide(L)'
;MTNPDLTLIAVLLDRSGSMQSIKSDTEGGFSAFIEEQRKLPKTIEVTLAQFDTEYECVYANRPVAQVPPLDLQPRGMTALYDAVGRLVTDVGAELAKRPEHERPGTVIVVVLTDGHENSSKEWTHTAVKSLITQQQDVYSWNFLFLGANMDAVAIGTGMGFDPSNSITYAAAPQGVSGVFRAASASSARLQTAPPGAPRGGFTAAEREQSNPGSA
;
A
#
# COMPACT_ATOMS: atom_id res chain seq x y z
N MET A 1 -5.99 -14.04 20.72
CA MET A 1 -6.59 -13.66 19.43
C MET A 1 -6.41 -12.16 19.26
N THR A 2 -6.13 -11.71 18.03
CA THR A 2 -6.03 -10.29 17.63
C THR A 2 -7.36 -9.56 17.75
N ASN A 3 -7.34 -8.22 17.74
CA ASN A 3 -8.51 -7.36 17.80
C ASN A 3 -9.21 -7.29 16.42
N PRO A 4 -10.37 -7.94 16.23
CA PRO A 4 -11.06 -8.00 14.93
C PRO A 4 -11.62 -6.64 14.46
N ASP A 5 -11.71 -5.64 15.34
CA ASP A 5 -12.23 -4.30 15.02
C ASP A 5 -11.14 -3.28 14.73
N LEU A 6 -9.88 -3.64 14.96
CA LEU A 6 -8.72 -2.81 14.64
C LEU A 6 -8.10 -3.23 13.30
N THR A 7 -7.96 -2.26 12.41
CA THR A 7 -7.24 -2.36 11.14
C THR A 7 -6.03 -1.45 11.15
N LEU A 8 -4.90 -1.96 10.68
CA LEU A 8 -3.73 -1.16 10.34
C LEU A 8 -3.60 -1.08 8.81
N ILE A 9 -3.57 0.15 8.29
CA ILE A 9 -3.23 0.42 6.89
C ILE A 9 -1.84 1.08 6.85
N ALA A 10 -0.84 0.34 6.39
CA ALA A 10 0.51 0.83 6.20
C ALA A 10 0.72 1.20 4.73
N VAL A 11 0.83 2.50 4.44
CA VAL A 11 1.05 3.02 3.09
C VAL A 11 2.54 3.31 2.90
N LEU A 12 3.13 2.69 1.88
CA LEU A 12 4.43 3.04 1.34
C LEU A 12 4.24 3.81 0.04
N LEU A 13 4.62 5.08 0.04
CA LEU A 13 4.39 5.99 -1.08
C LEU A 13 5.73 6.43 -1.68
N ASP A 14 5.91 6.14 -2.94
CA ASP A 14 7.05 6.62 -3.72
C ASP A 14 7.00 8.15 -3.83
N ARG A 15 8.14 8.78 -3.56
CA ARG A 15 8.37 10.21 -3.77
C ARG A 15 9.62 10.44 -4.62
N SER A 16 9.99 9.50 -5.46
CA SER A 16 11.04 9.66 -6.45
C SER A 16 10.71 10.79 -7.43
N GLY A 17 11.71 11.29 -8.17
CA GLY A 17 11.51 12.44 -9.08
C GLY A 17 10.45 12.21 -10.16
N SER A 18 10.15 10.97 -10.55
CA SER A 18 9.11 10.64 -11.54
C SER A 18 7.71 11.05 -11.09
N MET A 19 7.45 10.95 -9.77
CA MET A 19 6.17 11.28 -9.16
C MET A 19 5.77 12.76 -9.33
N GLN A 20 6.70 13.63 -9.74
CA GLN A 20 6.44 15.05 -10.00
C GLN A 20 5.30 15.27 -10.99
N SER A 21 5.14 14.38 -11.96
CA SER A 21 4.10 14.46 -12.99
C SER A 21 2.68 14.22 -12.47
N ILE A 22 2.54 13.42 -11.40
CA ILE A 22 1.25 13.04 -10.80
C ILE A 22 1.08 13.53 -9.36
N LYS A 23 1.99 14.38 -8.87
CA LYS A 23 2.01 14.85 -7.47
C LYS A 23 0.64 15.29 -6.96
N SER A 24 0.03 16.28 -7.62
CA SER A 24 -1.22 16.89 -7.15
C SER A 24 -2.38 15.88 -7.17
N ASP A 25 -2.41 15.00 -8.17
CA ASP A 25 -3.43 13.95 -8.27
C ASP A 25 -3.23 12.89 -7.18
N THR A 26 -1.98 12.55 -6.86
CA THR A 26 -1.64 11.60 -5.78
C THR A 26 -2.02 12.17 -4.42
N GLU A 27 -1.76 13.45 -4.15
CA GLU A 27 -2.17 14.12 -2.90
C GLU A 27 -3.70 14.16 -2.75
N GLY A 28 -4.42 14.50 -3.83
CA GLY A 28 -5.88 14.49 -3.86
C GLY A 28 -6.46 13.08 -3.70
N GLY A 29 -5.90 12.10 -4.41
CA GLY A 29 -6.32 10.70 -4.36
C GLY A 29 -6.08 10.06 -2.99
N PHE A 30 -4.93 10.34 -2.36
CA PHE A 30 -4.66 9.91 -0.99
C PHE A 30 -5.66 10.52 -0.01
N SER A 31 -5.96 11.81 -0.13
CA SER A 31 -6.95 12.48 0.70
C SER A 31 -8.32 11.83 0.56
N ALA A 32 -8.77 11.56 -0.67
CA ALA A 32 -10.03 10.86 -0.93
C ALA A 32 -10.04 9.43 -0.35
N PHE A 33 -8.93 8.68 -0.49
CA PHE A 33 -8.78 7.37 0.11
C PHE A 33 -8.99 7.41 1.63
N ILE A 34 -8.32 8.34 2.32
CA ILE A 34 -8.47 8.51 3.78
C ILE A 34 -9.90 8.89 4.16
N GLU A 35 -10.57 9.79 3.43
CA GLU A 35 -11.96 10.14 3.70
C GLU A 35 -12.91 8.94 3.58
N GLU A 36 -12.69 8.05 2.59
CA GLU A 36 -13.47 6.82 2.49
C GLU A 36 -13.18 5.86 3.65
N GLN A 37 -11.92 5.71 4.06
CA GLN A 37 -11.57 4.87 5.21
C GLN A 37 -12.21 5.40 6.51
N ARG A 38 -12.33 6.72 6.70
CA ARG A 38 -13.01 7.32 7.87
C ARG A 38 -14.49 6.97 7.98
N LYS A 39 -15.15 6.62 6.87
CA LYS A 39 -16.58 6.28 6.84
C LYS A 39 -16.86 4.84 7.27
N LEU A 40 -15.83 3.99 7.31
CA LEU A 40 -15.99 2.59 7.67
C LEU A 40 -16.21 2.44 9.19
N PRO A 41 -17.11 1.54 9.64
CA PRO A 41 -17.37 1.32 11.06
C PRO A 41 -16.29 0.43 11.70
N LYS A 42 -15.02 0.81 11.55
CA LYS A 42 -13.83 0.11 12.08
C LYS A 42 -12.89 1.10 12.75
N THR A 43 -12.11 0.60 13.71
CA THR A 43 -10.99 1.38 14.25
C THR A 43 -9.82 1.23 13.27
N ILE A 44 -9.40 2.34 12.66
CA ILE A 44 -8.34 2.31 11.65
C ILE A 44 -7.16 3.17 12.12
N GLU A 45 -6.00 2.53 12.15
CA GLU A 45 -4.69 3.18 12.29
C GLU A 45 -4.02 3.23 10.92
N VAL A 46 -3.33 4.34 10.65
CA VAL A 46 -2.60 4.55 9.40
C VAL A 46 -1.13 4.82 9.71
N THR A 47 -0.26 4.08 9.05
CA THR A 47 1.17 4.35 8.99
C THR A 47 1.47 4.85 7.57
N LEU A 48 2.15 5.99 7.45
CA LEU A 48 2.61 6.50 6.17
C LEU A 48 4.14 6.57 6.19
N ALA A 49 4.76 5.86 5.26
CA ALA A 49 6.15 6.03 4.92
C ALA A 49 6.27 6.53 3.48
N GLN A 50 7.17 7.48 3.27
CA GLN A 50 7.57 7.94 1.95
C GLN A 50 8.97 7.46 1.65
N PHE A 51 9.28 7.20 0.38
CA PHE A 51 10.63 6.79 0.00
C PHE A 51 11.06 7.35 -1.35
N ASP A 52 12.36 7.59 -1.45
CA ASP A 52 13.08 7.83 -2.70
C ASP A 52 14.34 6.95 -2.68
N THR A 53 15.54 7.55 -2.65
CA THR A 53 16.78 6.88 -2.24
C THR A 53 16.91 6.80 -0.71
N GLU A 54 16.10 7.58 0.00
CA GLU A 54 15.96 7.59 1.45
C GLU A 54 14.57 7.12 1.87
N TYR A 55 14.49 6.44 3.01
CA TYR A 55 13.25 6.03 3.64
C TYR A 55 12.88 6.99 4.78
N GLU A 56 11.62 7.43 4.82
CA GLU A 56 11.09 8.27 5.89
C GLU A 56 9.73 7.76 6.36
N CYS A 57 9.61 7.42 7.64
CA CYS A 57 8.32 7.19 8.28
C CYS A 57 7.75 8.55 8.73
N VAL A 58 6.74 9.05 8.03
CA VAL A 58 6.11 10.36 8.28
C VAL A 58 5.29 10.31 9.57
N TYR A 59 4.55 9.22 9.75
CA TYR A 59 3.87 8.89 11.00
C TYR A 59 3.54 7.40 11.06
N ALA A 60 3.48 6.85 12.26
CA ALA A 60 3.09 5.47 12.52
C ALA A 60 1.83 5.39 13.39
N ASN A 61 0.96 4.43 13.09
CA ASN A 61 -0.22 4.07 13.88
C ASN A 61 -1.14 5.25 14.22
N ARG A 62 -1.25 6.22 13.30
CA ARG A 62 -2.05 7.42 13.52
C ARG A 62 -3.52 7.07 13.32
N PRO A 63 -4.43 7.42 14.26
CA PRO A 63 -5.86 7.23 14.04
C PRO A 63 -6.30 7.90 12.73
N VAL A 64 -7.11 7.22 11.92
CA VAL A 64 -7.52 7.70 10.59
C VAL A 64 -8.17 9.10 10.62
N ALA A 65 -8.84 9.44 11.72
CA ALA A 65 -9.45 10.75 11.97
C ALA A 65 -8.43 11.89 12.10
N GLN A 66 -7.17 11.58 12.44
CA GLN A 66 -6.09 12.55 12.65
C GLN A 66 -5.08 12.56 11.49
N VAL A 67 -5.30 11.75 10.46
CA VAL A 67 -4.41 11.71 9.28
C VAL A 67 -4.47 13.05 8.55
N PRO A 68 -3.34 13.77 8.41
CA PRO A 68 -3.31 15.03 7.68
C PRO A 68 -3.37 14.80 6.16
N PRO A 69 -3.64 15.86 5.38
CA PRO A 69 -3.38 15.83 3.94
C PRO A 69 -1.94 15.41 3.63
N LEU A 70 -1.75 14.71 2.51
CA LEU A 70 -0.42 14.33 2.05
C LEU A 70 0.34 15.59 1.59
N ASP A 71 1.57 15.75 2.05
CA ASP A 71 2.56 16.65 1.47
C ASP A 71 3.61 15.81 0.75
N LEU A 72 3.53 15.76 -0.57
CA LEU A 72 4.41 14.97 -1.40
C LEU A 72 5.53 15.86 -1.97
N GLN A 73 6.78 15.50 -1.72
CA GLN A 73 7.95 16.25 -2.19
C GLN A 73 8.83 15.36 -3.09
N PRO A 74 8.49 15.21 -4.39
CA PRO A 74 9.22 14.36 -5.32
C PRO A 74 10.69 14.75 -5.47
N ARG A 75 11.60 13.78 -5.30
CA ARG A 75 13.05 13.95 -5.39
C ARG A 75 13.78 12.63 -5.54
N GLY A 76 15.04 12.64 -5.95
CA GLY A 76 15.89 11.45 -5.93
C GLY A 76 15.41 10.31 -6.84
N MET A 77 15.90 9.12 -6.55
CA MET A 77 15.67 7.87 -7.31
C MET A 77 14.77 6.90 -6.53
N THR A 78 14.64 5.64 -6.96
CA THR A 78 13.65 4.69 -6.41
C THR A 78 14.34 3.48 -5.75
N ALA A 79 14.42 3.48 -4.41
CA ALA A 79 14.90 2.36 -3.59
C ALA A 79 13.72 1.57 -2.99
N LEU A 80 12.91 0.97 -3.88
CA LEU A 80 11.67 0.26 -3.57
C LEU A 80 11.89 -0.97 -2.68
N TYR A 81 12.92 -1.78 -2.94
CA TYR A 81 13.18 -2.99 -2.15
C TYR A 81 13.56 -2.65 -0.70
N ASP A 82 14.46 -1.67 -0.52
CA ASP A 82 14.85 -1.20 0.80
C ASP A 82 13.65 -0.64 1.57
N ALA A 83 12.83 0.16 0.88
CA ALA A 83 11.66 0.79 1.46
C ALA A 83 10.58 -0.23 1.89
N VAL A 84 10.30 -1.23 1.05
CA VAL A 84 9.36 -2.32 1.38
C VAL A 84 9.88 -3.16 2.52
N GLY A 85 11.15 -3.60 2.44
CA GLY A 85 11.80 -4.38 3.47
C GLY A 85 11.69 -3.70 4.82
N ARG A 86 12.08 -2.42 4.87
CA ARG A 86 12.06 -1.62 6.10
C ARG A 86 10.66 -1.38 6.66
N LEU A 87 9.69 -0.97 5.84
CA LEU A 87 8.32 -0.75 6.31
C LEU A 87 7.74 -2.03 6.94
N VAL A 88 7.89 -3.16 6.26
CA VAL A 88 7.31 -4.44 6.72
C VAL A 88 7.99 -4.90 8.00
N THR A 89 9.31 -4.77 8.12
CA THR A 89 10.02 -5.11 9.36
C THR A 89 9.66 -4.17 10.51
N ASP A 90 9.55 -2.87 10.26
CA ASP A 90 9.24 -1.87 11.29
C ASP A 90 7.81 -2.05 11.82
N VAL A 91 6.83 -2.25 10.93
CA VAL A 91 5.44 -2.58 11.31
C VAL A 91 5.40 -3.90 12.08
N GLY A 92 6.10 -4.94 11.60
CA GLY A 92 6.12 -6.24 12.26
C GLY A 92 6.70 -6.16 13.67
N ALA A 93 7.80 -5.43 13.85
CA ALA A 93 8.45 -5.22 15.13
C ALA A 93 7.58 -4.39 16.09
N GLU A 94 6.81 -3.42 15.59
CA GLU A 94 5.87 -2.65 16.40
C GLU A 94 4.71 -3.53 16.87
N LEU A 95 4.05 -4.25 15.95
CA LEU A 95 2.95 -5.15 16.31
C LEU A 95 3.37 -6.26 17.28
N ALA A 96 4.61 -6.76 17.16
CA ALA A 96 5.15 -7.77 18.07
C ALA A 96 5.25 -7.27 19.53
N LYS A 97 5.44 -5.96 19.75
CA LYS A 97 5.49 -5.34 21.09
C LYS A 97 4.12 -5.22 21.73
N ARG A 98 3.05 -5.21 20.94
CA ARG A 98 1.68 -5.14 21.47
C ARG A 98 1.26 -6.49 22.05
N PRO A 99 0.51 -6.50 23.17
CA PRO A 99 -0.25 -7.68 23.60
C PRO A 99 -1.08 -8.23 22.44
N GLU A 100 -1.21 -9.55 22.34
CA GLU A 100 -1.85 -10.17 21.17
C GLU A 100 -3.28 -9.65 20.93
N HIS A 101 -4.04 -9.40 22.00
CA HIS A 101 -5.41 -8.88 21.93
C HIS A 101 -5.53 -7.41 21.54
N GLU A 102 -4.42 -6.67 21.49
CA GLU A 102 -4.36 -5.28 21.02
C GLU A 102 -3.81 -5.18 19.59
N ARG A 103 -3.30 -6.28 19.02
CA ARG A 103 -2.82 -6.32 17.64
C ARG A 103 -4.00 -6.23 16.67
N PRO A 104 -3.85 -5.56 15.52
CA PRO A 104 -4.89 -5.48 14.50
C PRO A 104 -5.27 -6.87 13.99
N GLY A 105 -6.56 -7.11 13.84
CA GLY A 105 -7.11 -8.28 13.17
C GLY A 105 -6.90 -8.25 11.66
N THR A 106 -6.75 -7.05 11.11
CA THR A 106 -6.50 -6.82 9.68
C THR A 106 -5.30 -5.91 9.48
N VAL A 107 -4.29 -6.37 8.75
CA VAL A 107 -3.16 -5.54 8.31
C VAL A 107 -3.18 -5.46 6.80
N ILE A 108 -3.10 -4.23 6.28
CA ILE A 108 -3.09 -3.93 4.84
C ILE A 108 -1.85 -3.07 4.56
N VAL A 109 -0.96 -3.58 3.74
CA VAL A 109 0.21 -2.85 3.22
C VAL A 109 -0.11 -2.40 1.81
N VAL A 110 -0.11 -1.10 1.57
CA VAL A 110 -0.34 -0.49 0.25
C VAL A 110 0.98 0.09 -0.23
N VAL A 111 1.46 -0.37 -1.37
CA VAL A 111 2.68 0.16 -2.01
C VAL A 111 2.28 0.87 -3.30
N LEU A 112 2.60 2.15 -3.40
CA LEU A 112 2.33 2.98 -4.58
C LEU A 112 3.63 3.53 -5.14
N THR A 113 3.86 3.33 -6.44
CA THR A 113 5.06 3.80 -7.15
C THR A 113 4.80 3.98 -8.63
N ASP A 114 5.48 4.95 -9.25
CA ASP A 114 5.53 5.15 -10.71
C ASP A 114 6.92 4.85 -11.30
N GLY A 115 7.86 4.41 -10.45
CA GLY A 115 9.25 4.19 -10.78
C GLY A 115 9.64 2.72 -10.69
N HIS A 116 10.62 2.32 -11.52
CA HIS A 116 11.26 1.02 -11.39
C HIS A 116 12.35 1.07 -10.34
N GLU A 117 12.49 -0.01 -9.55
CA GLU A 117 13.63 -0.21 -8.65
C GLU A 117 14.96 0.05 -9.36
N ASN A 118 15.80 0.91 -8.77
CA ASN A 118 17.09 1.29 -9.34
C ASN A 118 18.14 1.77 -8.31
N SER A 119 17.84 1.76 -7.00
CA SER A 119 18.68 2.41 -5.97
C SER A 119 18.81 1.67 -4.64
N SER A 120 18.11 0.54 -4.44
CA SER A 120 18.18 -0.28 -3.22
C SER A 120 19.55 -0.92 -3.02
N LYS A 121 19.97 -1.07 -1.75
CA LYS A 121 21.30 -1.56 -1.34
C LYS A 121 21.25 -2.58 -0.21
N GLU A 122 20.23 -2.57 0.64
CA GLU A 122 20.13 -3.42 1.83
C GLU A 122 19.30 -4.67 1.56
N TRP A 123 18.20 -4.51 0.82
CA TRP A 123 17.24 -5.55 0.51
C TRP A 123 17.35 -5.99 -0.94
N THR A 124 17.42 -7.30 -1.12
CA THR A 124 17.37 -7.91 -2.45
C THR A 124 15.94 -8.25 -2.83
N HIS A 125 15.68 -8.35 -4.14
CA HIS A 125 14.41 -8.84 -4.68
C HIS A 125 13.94 -10.13 -4.00
N THR A 126 14.84 -11.12 -3.86
CA THR A 126 14.52 -12.41 -3.22
C THR A 126 14.19 -12.26 -1.74
N ALA A 127 14.92 -11.40 -1.01
CA ALA A 127 14.64 -11.15 0.40
C ALA A 127 13.28 -10.49 0.60
N VAL A 128 12.93 -9.49 -0.22
CA VAL A 128 11.62 -8.85 -0.19
C VAL A 128 10.52 -9.86 -0.51
N LYS A 129 10.71 -10.69 -1.53
CA LYS A 129 9.76 -11.75 -1.87
C LYS A 129 9.50 -12.68 -0.70
N SER A 130 10.55 -13.21 -0.08
CA SER A 130 10.43 -14.08 1.08
C SER A 130 9.72 -13.38 2.25
N LEU A 131 10.02 -12.10 2.50
CA LEU A 131 9.40 -11.32 3.55
C LEU A 131 7.89 -11.15 3.31
N ILE A 132 7.48 -10.73 2.12
CA ILE A 132 6.06 -10.56 1.78
C ILE A 132 5.32 -11.89 1.87
N THR A 133 5.86 -12.97 1.30
CA THR A 133 5.27 -14.31 1.38
C THR A 133 5.08 -14.75 2.83
N GLN A 134 6.10 -14.59 3.68
CA GLN A 134 5.99 -14.93 5.09
C GLN A 134 4.88 -14.14 5.80
N GLN A 135 4.79 -12.82 5.56
CA GLN A 135 3.75 -12.00 6.19
C GLN A 135 2.34 -12.37 5.72
N GLN A 136 2.17 -12.76 4.46
CA GLN A 136 0.90 -13.23 3.92
C GLN A 136 0.48 -14.59 4.48
N ASP A 137 1.41 -15.53 4.57
CA ASP A 137 1.12 -16.94 4.91
C ASP A 137 1.01 -17.16 6.41
N VAL A 138 1.89 -16.52 7.19
CA VAL A 138 1.97 -16.74 8.65
C VAL A 138 1.05 -15.77 9.40
N TYR A 139 1.05 -14.50 9.00
CA TYR A 139 0.35 -13.44 9.74
C TYR A 139 -0.90 -12.92 9.04
N SER A 140 -1.22 -13.46 7.87
CA SER A 140 -2.39 -13.07 7.11
C SER A 140 -2.45 -11.60 6.72
N TRP A 141 -1.28 -10.96 6.54
CA TRP A 141 -1.22 -9.60 6.03
C TRP A 141 -1.68 -9.53 4.58
N ASN A 142 -2.28 -8.41 4.21
CA ASN A 142 -2.75 -8.15 2.85
C ASN A 142 -1.82 -7.13 2.20
N PHE A 143 -1.40 -7.37 0.97
CA PHE A 143 -0.50 -6.51 0.24
C PHE A 143 -1.14 -6.06 -1.06
N LEU A 144 -1.26 -4.75 -1.25
CA LEU A 144 -1.77 -4.11 -2.45
C LEU A 144 -0.63 -3.38 -3.15
N PHE A 145 -0.40 -3.69 -4.43
CA PHE A 145 0.63 -3.03 -5.24
C PHE A 145 -0.01 -2.18 -6.33
N LEU A 146 0.23 -0.87 -6.30
CA LEU A 146 -0.33 0.12 -7.22
C LEU A 146 0.81 0.70 -8.07
N GLY A 147 0.86 0.34 -9.35
CA GLY A 147 1.95 0.74 -10.25
C GLY A 147 1.50 1.68 -11.37
N ALA A 148 2.09 2.87 -11.47
CA ALA A 148 1.77 3.81 -12.54
C ALA A 148 2.56 3.49 -13.82
N ASN A 149 1.89 3.45 -14.97
CA ASN A 149 2.52 3.31 -16.30
C ASN A 149 3.50 2.13 -16.45
N MET A 150 3.34 1.08 -15.66
CA MET A 150 4.21 -0.10 -15.67
C MET A 150 3.39 -1.38 -15.56
N ASP A 151 4.02 -2.52 -15.86
CA ASP A 151 3.41 -3.83 -15.59
C ASP A 151 3.48 -4.13 -14.09
N ALA A 152 2.51 -3.58 -13.36
CA ALA A 152 2.43 -3.71 -11.91
C ALA A 152 2.22 -5.17 -11.50
N VAL A 153 1.56 -5.97 -12.35
CA VAL A 153 1.32 -7.39 -12.09
C VAL A 153 2.63 -8.16 -12.17
N ALA A 154 3.42 -7.98 -13.22
CA ALA A 154 4.72 -8.64 -13.37
C ALA A 154 5.68 -8.24 -12.24
N ILE A 155 5.80 -6.95 -11.95
CA ILE A 155 6.71 -6.43 -10.91
C ILE A 155 6.27 -6.90 -9.53
N GLY A 156 4.99 -6.72 -9.20
CA GLY A 156 4.41 -7.16 -7.92
C GLY A 156 4.59 -8.66 -7.71
N THR A 157 4.30 -9.48 -8.73
CA THR A 157 4.47 -10.94 -8.65
C THR A 157 5.93 -11.33 -8.41
N GLY A 158 6.87 -10.63 -9.06
CA GLY A 158 8.30 -10.79 -8.80
C GLY A 158 8.63 -10.61 -7.32
N MET A 159 8.10 -9.53 -6.72
CA MET A 159 8.28 -9.18 -5.32
C MET A 159 7.42 -9.99 -4.34
N GLY A 160 6.58 -10.93 -4.79
CA GLY A 160 5.77 -11.79 -3.91
C GLY A 160 4.36 -11.29 -3.59
N PHE A 161 3.93 -10.19 -4.23
CA PHE A 161 2.52 -9.78 -4.19
C PHE A 161 1.66 -10.76 -4.99
N ASP A 162 0.43 -10.97 -4.52
CA ASP A 162 -0.56 -11.69 -5.32
C ASP A 162 -0.88 -10.91 -6.61
N PRO A 163 -0.87 -11.54 -7.80
CA PRO A 163 -1.20 -10.89 -9.07
C PRO A 163 -2.56 -10.18 -9.05
N SER A 164 -3.54 -10.76 -8.36
CA SER A 164 -4.89 -10.19 -8.22
C SER A 164 -4.89 -8.93 -7.36
N ASN A 165 -3.92 -8.76 -6.47
CA ASN A 165 -3.71 -7.57 -5.62
C ASN A 165 -2.70 -6.57 -6.19
N SER A 166 -2.29 -6.75 -7.44
CA SER A 166 -1.42 -5.83 -8.17
C SER A 166 -2.22 -5.16 -9.29
N ILE A 167 -2.18 -3.83 -9.38
CA ILE A 167 -2.95 -3.05 -10.36
C ILE A 167 -2.08 -1.99 -11.03
N THR A 168 -2.14 -1.99 -12.36
CA THR A 168 -1.56 -0.93 -13.18
C THR A 168 -2.56 0.21 -13.29
N TYR A 169 -2.07 1.44 -13.21
CA TYR A 169 -2.87 2.63 -13.47
C TYR A 169 -2.15 3.61 -14.41
N ALA A 170 -2.91 4.40 -15.15
CA ALA A 170 -2.37 5.46 -15.97
C ALA A 170 -1.91 6.62 -15.06
N ALA A 171 -0.70 7.15 -15.27
CA ALA A 171 -0.20 8.34 -14.59
C ALA A 171 -0.87 9.62 -15.14
N ALA A 172 -2.20 9.66 -15.04
CA ALA A 172 -3.09 10.72 -15.46
C ALA A 172 -4.20 10.87 -14.42
N PRO A 173 -4.86 12.04 -14.31
CA PRO A 173 -5.82 12.31 -13.24
C PRO A 173 -6.91 11.23 -13.07
N GLN A 174 -7.44 10.72 -14.19
CA GLN A 174 -8.46 9.67 -14.17
C GLN A 174 -7.91 8.33 -13.64
N GLY A 175 -6.70 7.94 -14.06
CA GLY A 175 -6.07 6.69 -13.62
C GLY A 175 -5.67 6.74 -12.14
N VAL A 176 -5.11 7.86 -11.69
CA VAL A 176 -4.79 8.09 -10.27
C VAL A 176 -6.05 8.04 -9.41
N SER A 177 -7.11 8.76 -9.79
CA SER A 177 -8.39 8.70 -9.10
C SER A 177 -8.99 7.28 -9.09
N GLY A 178 -8.91 6.58 -10.22
CA GLY A 178 -9.35 5.20 -10.37
C GLY A 178 -8.65 4.25 -9.40
N VAL A 179 -7.32 4.33 -9.30
CA VAL A 179 -6.53 3.41 -8.46
C VAL A 179 -6.75 3.66 -6.97
N PHE A 180 -6.88 4.90 -6.53
CA PHE A 180 -7.19 5.20 -5.12
C PHE A 180 -8.60 4.74 -4.73
N ARG A 181 -9.57 4.85 -5.65
CA ARG A 181 -10.91 4.28 -5.44
C ARG A 181 -10.86 2.76 -5.36
N ALA A 182 -10.09 2.10 -6.24
CA ALA A 182 -9.89 0.65 -6.20
C ALA A 182 -9.21 0.20 -4.89
N ALA A 183 -8.16 0.90 -4.45
CA ALA A 183 -7.49 0.63 -3.18
C ALA A 183 -8.42 0.81 -1.98
N SER A 184 -9.27 1.84 -1.99
CA SER A 184 -10.28 2.07 -0.97
C SER A 184 -11.31 0.94 -0.90
N ALA A 185 -11.87 0.56 -2.05
CA ALA A 185 -12.85 -0.52 -2.15
C ALA A 185 -12.25 -1.88 -1.74
N SER A 186 -11.02 -2.18 -2.18
CA SER A 186 -10.29 -3.38 -1.78
C SER A 186 -10.03 -3.40 -0.26
N SER A 187 -9.58 -2.27 0.30
CA SER A 187 -9.35 -2.15 1.74
C SER A 187 -10.63 -2.36 2.55
N ALA A 188 -11.75 -1.79 2.09
CA ALA A 188 -13.05 -1.99 2.73
C ALA A 188 -13.48 -3.47 2.68
N ARG A 189 -13.33 -4.14 1.52
CA ARG A 189 -13.62 -5.58 1.40
C ARG A 189 -12.81 -6.41 2.39
N LEU A 190 -11.51 -6.14 2.51
CA LEU A 190 -10.61 -6.83 3.43
C LEU A 190 -10.96 -6.62 4.90
N GLN A 191 -11.45 -5.43 5.26
CA GLN A 191 -11.86 -5.09 6.63
C GLN A 191 -13.19 -5.74 7.05
N THR A 192 -14.07 -5.99 6.09
CA THR A 192 -15.38 -6.64 6.33
C THR A 192 -15.37 -8.15 6.08
N ALA A 193 -14.27 -8.69 5.54
CA ALA A 193 -14.16 -10.09 5.22
C ALA A 193 -14.20 -10.95 6.49
N PRO A 194 -15.00 -12.04 6.52
CA PRO A 194 -14.94 -13.00 7.60
C PRO A 194 -13.54 -13.61 7.75
N PRO A 195 -13.13 -14.01 8.97
CA PRO A 195 -11.88 -14.75 9.17
C PRO A 195 -11.83 -15.99 8.25
N GLY A 196 -10.75 -16.11 7.48
CA GLY A 196 -10.55 -17.24 6.56
C GLY A 196 -11.30 -17.15 5.22
N ALA A 197 -12.02 -16.05 4.95
CA ALA A 197 -12.62 -15.82 3.63
C ALA A 197 -11.53 -15.70 2.55
N PRO A 198 -11.80 -16.14 1.31
CA PRO A 198 -10.87 -15.93 0.20
C PRO A 198 -10.55 -14.45 0.04
N ARG A 199 -9.25 -14.12 0.01
CA ARG A 199 -8.80 -12.75 -0.26
C ARG A 199 -9.11 -12.42 -1.71
N GLY A 200 -10.13 -11.58 -1.94
CA GLY A 200 -10.48 -11.11 -3.28
C GLY A 200 -9.57 -9.97 -3.71
N GLY A 201 -9.05 -10.03 -4.94
CA GLY A 201 -8.21 -8.98 -5.52
C GLY A 201 -9.00 -7.84 -6.18
N PHE A 202 -8.28 -7.05 -6.98
CA PHE A 202 -8.84 -6.01 -7.82
C PHE A 202 -9.70 -6.60 -8.94
N THR A 203 -10.93 -6.10 -9.06
CA THR A 203 -11.91 -6.49 -10.07
C THR A 203 -11.52 -5.97 -11.46
N ALA A 204 -12.08 -6.55 -12.52
CA ALA A 204 -11.87 -6.08 -13.89
C ALA A 204 -12.30 -4.61 -14.07
N ALA A 205 -13.42 -4.21 -13.46
CA ALA A 205 -13.91 -2.82 -13.51
C ALA A 205 -12.96 -1.85 -12.79
N GLU A 206 -12.40 -2.25 -11.64
CA GLU A 206 -11.39 -1.44 -10.93
C GLU A 206 -10.12 -1.28 -11.77
N ARG A 207 -9.68 -2.33 -12.47
CA ARG A 207 -8.54 -2.29 -13.39
C ARG A 207 -8.78 -1.38 -14.58
N GLU A 208 -9.93 -1.51 -15.24
CA GLU A 208 -10.31 -0.66 -16.39
C GLU A 208 -10.42 0.81 -16.00
N GLN A 209 -11.03 1.11 -14.85
CA GLN A 209 -11.14 2.49 -14.35
C GLN A 209 -9.80 3.11 -13.97
N SER A 210 -8.82 2.29 -13.58
CA SER A 210 -7.48 2.75 -13.18
C SER A 210 -6.56 2.92 -14.39
N ASN A 211 -6.79 2.19 -15.48
CA ASN A 211 -6.01 2.28 -16.71
C ASN A 211 -6.90 2.37 -17.96
N PRO A 212 -7.65 3.48 -18.14
CA PRO A 212 -8.57 3.63 -19.26
C PRO A 212 -7.80 3.69 -20.59
N GLY A 213 -8.16 2.81 -21.54
CA GLY A 213 -7.60 2.81 -22.90
C GLY A 213 -6.44 1.84 -23.16
N SER A 214 -6.12 0.94 -22.22
CA SER A 214 -5.13 -0.13 -22.41
C SER A 214 -5.73 -1.46 -22.89
N ALA A 215 -6.94 -1.44 -23.48
CA ALA A 215 -7.63 -2.61 -24.04
C ALA A 215 -7.31 -2.77 -25.54
#